data_AF-A0A527W3R5-F1
#
_entry.id   AF-A0A527W3R5-F1
#
_cell.length_a   1.000
_cell.length_b   1.000
_cell.length_c   1.000
_cell.angle_alpha   90.00
_cell.angle_beta   90.00
_cell.angle_gamma   90.00
#
_symmetry.space_group_name_H-M   'P 1'
#
loop_
_entity.id
_entity.type
_entity.pdbx_description
1 polymer ?
#
loop_
_entity_poly.entity_id
_entity_poly.type
_entity_poly.pdbx_seq_one_letter_code
_entity_poly.pdbx_strand_id
1 'polypeptide(L)' 'GGIALFSSYHCSRYNTNTGVLTEEMFVNVFSEIAAFLKN' A
#
# COMPACT_ATOMS: atom_id res chain seq x y z
N GLY A 1 3.36 -18.30 13.92
CA GLY A 1 2.86 -18.05 12.57
C GLY A 1 1.57 -17.29 12.67
N GLY A 2 1.63 -15.96 12.49
CA GLY A 2 0.45 -15.11 12.43
C GLY A 2 0.16 -14.72 10.98
N ILE A 3 -1.08 -14.37 10.68
CA ILE A 3 -1.47 -13.78 9.39
C ILE A 3 -1.44 -12.26 9.57
N ALA A 4 -0.79 -11.57 8.64
CA ALA A 4 -0.85 -10.11 8.53
C ALA A 4 -1.62 -9.72 7.26
N LEU A 5 -2.44 -8.67 7.35
CA LEU A 5 -3.20 -8.12 6.24
C LEU A 5 -2.78 -6.66 6.02
N PHE A 6 -2.43 -6.34 4.79
CA PHE A 6 -2.09 -4.99 4.33
C PHE A 6 -3.12 -4.56 3.30
N SER A 7 -3.56 -3.31 3.34
CA SER A 7 -4.57 -2.77 2.44
C SER A 7 -4.08 -1.51 1.75
N SER A 8 -4.64 -1.25 0.57
CA SER A 8 -4.41 -0.04 -0.21
C SER A 8 -5.74 0.43 -0.77
N TYR A 9 -5.83 1.72 -1.12
CA TYR A 9 -6.86 2.16 -2.05
C TYR A 9 -6.73 1.43 -3.39
N HIS A 10 -7.86 1.21 -4.06
CA HIS A 10 -7.88 0.64 -5.41
C HIS A 10 -7.22 1.61 -6.40
N CYS A 11 -6.43 1.11 -7.35
CA CYS A 11 -5.77 1.89 -8.40
C CYS A 11 -6.75 2.35 -9.51
N SER A 12 -7.93 2.85 -9.14
CA SER A 12 -8.90 3.40 -10.07
C SER A 12 -8.37 4.72 -10.65
N ARG A 13 -8.78 5.05 -11.89
CA ARG A 13 -8.48 6.36 -12.49
C ARG A 13 -8.89 7.53 -11.60
N TYR A 14 -10.04 7.40 -10.93
CA TYR A 14 -10.49 8.42 -9.99
C TYR A 14 -9.46 8.62 -8.87
N ASN A 15 -9.01 7.55 -8.23
CA ASN A 15 -8.09 7.65 -7.09
C ASN A 15 -6.72 8.19 -7.51
N THR A 16 -6.18 7.72 -8.63
CA THR A 16 -4.85 8.14 -9.11
C THR A 16 -4.86 9.57 -9.68
N ASN A 17 -5.91 9.96 -10.41
CA ASN A 17 -5.96 11.28 -11.04
C ASN A 17 -6.32 12.41 -10.07
N THR A 18 -7.08 12.11 -9.01
CA THR A 18 -7.46 13.09 -7.98
C THR A 18 -6.46 13.17 -6.83
N GLY A 19 -5.50 12.23 -6.76
CA GLY A 19 -4.52 12.16 -5.67
C GLY A 19 -5.04 11.51 -4.39
N VAL A 20 -6.24 10.92 -4.39
CA VAL A 20 -6.72 10.06 -3.29
C VAL A 20 -5.77 8.87 -3.07
N LEU A 21 -5.16 8.37 -4.14
CA LEU A 21 -4.03 7.44 -4.08
C LEU A 21 -2.84 8.05 -4.83
N THR A 22 -1.78 8.38 -4.10
CA THR A 22 -0.49 8.79 -4.69
C THR A 22 0.42 7.58 -4.88
N GLU A 23 1.42 7.71 -5.77
CA GLU A 23 2.44 6.68 -5.97
C GLU A 23 3.22 6.39 -4.69
N GLU A 24 3.61 7.42 -3.95
CA GLU A 24 4.31 7.31 -2.67
C GLU A 24 3.51 6.47 -1.65
N MET A 25 2.20 6.72 -1.53
CA MET A 25 1.32 5.94 -0.66
C MET A 25 1.31 4.46 -1.06
N PHE A 26 1.23 4.16 -2.36
CA PHE A 26 1.22 2.78 -2.83
C PHE A 26 2.55 2.07 -2.56
N VAL A 27 3.68 2.75 -2.79
CA VAL A 27 5.03 2.24 -2.51
C VAL A 27 5.23 2.00 -1.01
N ASN A 28 4.66 2.84 -0.15
CA ASN A 28 4.76 2.69 1.29
C ASN A 28 4.12 1.38 1.79
N VAL A 29 3.03 0.91 1.18
CA VAL A 29 2.43 -0.40 1.51
C VAL A 29 3.44 -1.53 1.33
N PHE A 30 4.24 -1.52 0.26
CA PHE A 30 5.28 -2.54 0.06
C PHE A 30 6.46 -2.38 1.02
N SER A 31 6.80 -1.15 1.40
CA SER A 31 7.81 -0.88 2.42
C SER A 31 7.40 -1.47 3.77
N GLU A 32 6.14 -1.32 4.15
CA GLU A 32 5.56 -1.92 5.37
C GLU A 32 5.58 -3.45 5.33
N ILE A 33 5.17 -4.05 4.20
CA ILE A 33 5.25 -5.50 4.00
C ILE A 33 6.70 -5.99 4.15
N ALA A 34 7.64 -5.31 3.51
CA ALA A 34 9.06 -5.68 3.56
C ALA A 34 9.65 -5.55 4.98
N ALA A 35 9.25 -4.53 5.72
CA ALA A 35 9.64 -4.37 7.12
C ALA A 35 9.05 -5.49 7.99
N PHE A 36 7.78 -5.85 7.79
CA PHE A 36 7.14 -6.96 8.49
C PHE A 36 7.85 -8.29 8.26
N LEU A 37 8.26 -8.59 7.02
CA LEU A 37 8.93 -9.86 6.68
C LEU A 37 10.38 -9.97 7.16
N LYS A 38 11.01 -8.86 7.55
CA LYS A 38 12.39 -8.84 8.07
C LYS A 38 12.48 -9.04 9.58
N ASN A 39 11.35 -8.98 10.28
CA ASN A 39 11.24 -9.22 11.72
C ASN A 39 10.83 -10.66 12.02
#